data_AF-Q2J920-F1
#
_entry.id   AF-Q2J920-F1
#
_cell.length_a   1.000
_cell.length_b   1.000
_cell.length_c   1.000
_cell.angle_alpha   90.00
_cell.angle_beta   90.00
_cell.angle_gamma   90.00
#
_symmetry.space_group_name_H-M   'P 1'
#
loop_
_entity.id
_entity.type
_entity.pdbx_description
1 polymer ?
#
loop_
_entity_poly.entity_id
_entity_poly.type
_entity_poly.pdbx_seq_one_letter_code
_entity_poly.pdbx_strand_id
1 'polypeptide(L)'
;MRGNEDDRRGDERGSRPGPDNRQLVRGVSWPTPPGRPTLPVVGLIMLVWFGLITRIGHYDVDVFLRAGAAVRHGLDPYPAPGTGAVYSGFAFVYPYLTAMPFAPLSCLAHADDIFVAGSVLALLGGTHLAGARDWRVYALVIAPSCTIIGLQMGTLNALLFAGLALAWQRRDRPWTCGGVVALLVYSKLFLAPLLLWLLLARRLRAWMVALAGLGALFLAGELLSPVGTATYVGMLDALARAEAPNGLSLTGLLVNIGVAMEAAASIARLCALAVLAVCWAATRRGHDERLLFAGAVAAAILASPIVWSHYLLLLVAPLLVLSAPRPSLADAGVGPGCRVGSGAPIGPDPAVGSGTPVRPGTAAGSGTPVEPPTCVGPVSPGPTAAFAVSSWFLVTPHRSTTMELLAVTAILGPLVLSSLHAGRTSRPSATRRRTVAAAGGRAATPARLRLAVGLGLAVVFGLGDAVVNLAAGHSAAGRVVGAYGTLVGVVTLVAWAGHVTARDRGLRTAAGDPLARKSNPGRTSG
;
A
#
# COMPACT_ATOMS: atom_id res chain seq x y z
N MET A 1 22.13 16.14 -101.32
CA MET A 1 23.13 16.19 -100.23
C MET A 1 22.49 15.50 -99.02
N ARG A 2 22.74 14.20 -98.79
CA ARG A 2 23.72 13.64 -97.81
C ARG A 2 23.65 14.36 -96.45
N GLY A 3 23.40 13.76 -95.29
CA GLY A 3 23.27 12.37 -94.84
C GLY A 3 23.20 12.32 -93.29
N ASN A 4 23.15 11.11 -92.74
CA ASN A 4 23.31 10.66 -91.33
C ASN A 4 22.17 10.94 -90.34
N GLU A 5 21.50 9.92 -89.80
CA GLU A 5 21.95 8.83 -88.89
C GLU A 5 22.00 9.25 -87.41
N ASP A 6 21.22 8.50 -86.65
CA ASP A 6 21.54 7.90 -85.36
C ASP A 6 21.30 8.61 -84.01
N ASP A 7 20.62 7.78 -83.20
CA ASP A 7 20.78 7.52 -81.78
C ASP A 7 20.50 8.61 -80.75
N ARG A 8 19.44 8.37 -79.97
CA ARG A 8 19.55 8.19 -78.52
C ARG A 8 18.30 7.52 -77.95
N ARG A 9 18.38 6.21 -77.77
CA ARG A 9 17.59 5.47 -76.76
C ARG A 9 18.09 5.84 -75.37
N GLY A 10 17.20 6.37 -74.53
CA GLY A 10 17.45 6.67 -73.11
C GLY A 10 16.50 5.92 -72.19
N ASP A 11 16.96 4.75 -71.72
CA ASP A 11 16.80 4.17 -70.38
C ASP A 11 15.54 4.55 -69.54
N GLU A 12 14.40 3.90 -69.80
CA GLU A 12 13.28 3.84 -68.85
C GLU A 12 13.51 2.72 -67.82
N ARG A 13 14.30 3.02 -66.78
CA ARG A 13 14.39 2.15 -65.58
C ARG A 13 13.45 2.63 -64.49
N GLY A 14 12.33 1.92 -64.38
CA GLY A 14 11.87 1.30 -63.14
C GLY A 14 11.75 2.19 -61.90
N SER A 15 10.62 2.91 -61.79
CA SER A 15 10.08 3.34 -60.50
C SER A 15 8.97 2.39 -60.08
N ARG A 16 9.34 1.32 -59.35
CA ARG A 16 8.36 0.45 -58.68
C ARG A 16 7.65 1.25 -57.58
N PRO A 17 6.32 1.22 -57.49
CA PRO A 17 5.60 1.83 -56.37
C PRO A 17 5.99 1.11 -55.08
N GLY A 18 6.55 1.85 -54.13
CA GLY A 18 6.90 1.35 -52.80
C GLY A 18 5.66 0.82 -52.08
N PRO A 19 5.78 -0.26 -51.29
CA PRO A 19 4.65 -0.84 -50.58
C PRO A 19 4.06 0.18 -49.61
N ASP A 20 2.75 0.36 -49.77
CA ASP A 20 1.88 1.24 -49.02
C ASP A 20 2.00 0.97 -47.51
N ASN A 21 2.73 1.83 -46.80
CA ASN A 21 3.07 1.67 -45.38
C ASN A 21 1.87 1.99 -44.45
N ARG A 22 0.65 2.00 -44.99
CA ARG A 22 -0.61 2.32 -44.30
C ARG A 22 -1.28 1.12 -43.62
N GLN A 23 -0.71 -0.08 -43.69
CA GLN A 23 -1.34 -1.30 -43.14
C GLN A 23 -0.74 -1.88 -41.84
N LEU A 24 0.29 -1.27 -41.22
CA LEU A 24 0.90 -1.80 -39.98
C LEU A 24 0.46 -1.11 -38.67
N VAL A 25 -0.56 -0.24 -38.70
CA VAL A 25 -1.16 0.33 -37.48
C VAL A 25 -2.60 -0.16 -37.30
N ARG A 26 -2.84 -1.46 -37.52
CA ARG A 26 -4.03 -2.15 -37.03
C ARG A 26 -3.60 -3.18 -36.01
N GLY A 27 -3.88 -2.91 -34.72
CA GLY A 27 -3.86 -3.96 -33.69
C GLY A 27 -3.15 -3.66 -32.37
N VAL A 28 -2.85 -2.41 -32.03
CA VAL A 28 -2.64 -2.06 -30.61
C VAL A 28 -3.99 -1.63 -30.06
N SER A 29 -4.83 -2.61 -29.71
CA SER A 29 -5.98 -2.36 -28.85
C SER A 29 -5.44 -1.92 -27.50
N TRP A 30 -5.52 -0.61 -27.24
CA TRP A 30 -5.32 -0.10 -25.90
C TRP A 30 -6.34 -0.77 -24.96
N PRO A 31 -5.94 -1.21 -23.77
CA PRO A 31 -6.90 -1.66 -22.76
C PRO A 31 -7.95 -0.57 -22.59
N THR A 32 -9.20 -0.99 -22.54
CA THR A 32 -10.36 -0.14 -22.27
C THR A 32 -10.09 0.81 -21.10
N PRO A 33 -10.67 2.03 -21.12
CA PRO A 33 -10.52 3.02 -20.06
C PRO A 33 -10.87 2.41 -18.68
N PRO A 34 -10.34 2.96 -17.57
CA PRO A 34 -10.44 2.36 -16.24
C PRO A 34 -11.89 2.00 -15.93
N GLY A 35 -12.14 0.69 -15.82
CA GLY A 35 -13.47 0.15 -15.63
C GLY A 35 -14.11 0.77 -14.40
N ARG A 36 -15.34 1.26 -14.58
CA ARG A 36 -16.31 1.44 -13.49
C ARG A 36 -16.22 0.22 -12.55
N PRO A 37 -16.38 0.37 -11.22
CA PRO A 37 -16.39 -0.76 -10.31
C PRO A 37 -17.27 -1.85 -10.92
N THR A 38 -16.64 -2.96 -11.27
CA THR A 38 -17.29 -3.98 -12.09
C THR A 38 -18.43 -4.57 -11.26
N LEU A 39 -19.51 -5.03 -11.91
CA LEU A 39 -20.64 -5.70 -11.25
C LEU A 39 -20.20 -6.73 -10.17
N PRO A 40 -19.09 -7.50 -10.33
CA PRO A 40 -18.54 -8.34 -9.27
C PRO A 40 -18.15 -7.63 -7.98
N VAL A 41 -17.53 -6.45 -8.04
CA VAL A 41 -17.15 -5.69 -6.83
C VAL A 41 -18.39 -5.17 -6.12
N VAL A 42 -19.35 -4.64 -6.88
CA VAL A 42 -20.64 -4.19 -6.32
C VAL A 42 -21.39 -5.38 -5.69
N GLY A 43 -21.44 -6.51 -6.38
CA GLY A 43 -22.04 -7.75 -5.85
C GLY A 43 -21.37 -8.24 -4.58
N LEU A 44 -20.02 -8.21 -4.51
CA LEU A 44 -19.28 -8.55 -3.29
C LEU A 44 -19.57 -7.57 -2.16
N ILE A 45 -19.61 -6.26 -2.43
CA ILE A 45 -19.96 -5.25 -1.43
C ILE A 45 -21.36 -5.54 -0.89
N MET A 46 -22.35 -5.76 -1.76
CA MET A 46 -23.72 -6.07 -1.33
C MET A 46 -23.79 -7.37 -0.53
N LEU A 47 -23.07 -8.40 -0.95
CA LEU A 47 -22.99 -9.68 -0.22
C LEU A 47 -22.38 -9.48 1.17
N VAL A 48 -21.27 -8.74 1.28
CA VAL A 48 -20.63 -8.45 2.57
C VAL A 48 -21.54 -7.57 3.43
N TRP A 49 -22.16 -6.56 2.83
CA TRP A 49 -23.05 -5.62 3.51
C TRP A 49 -24.25 -6.35 4.14
N PHE A 50 -25.08 -7.00 3.34
CA PHE A 50 -26.31 -7.65 3.80
C PHE A 50 -26.06 -9.02 4.46
N GLY A 51 -24.99 -9.71 4.05
CA GLY A 51 -24.67 -11.04 4.56
C GLY A 51 -23.94 -11.03 5.89
N LEU A 52 -23.10 -10.02 6.13
CA LEU A 52 -22.16 -10.00 7.27
C LEU A 52 -22.24 -8.72 8.09
N ILE A 53 -22.26 -7.54 7.46
CA ILE A 53 -22.17 -6.26 8.18
C ILE A 53 -23.46 -5.96 8.95
N THR A 54 -24.61 -5.95 8.29
CA THR A 54 -25.90 -5.56 8.91
C THR A 54 -26.40 -6.52 9.98
N ARG A 55 -25.70 -7.64 10.22
CA ARG A 55 -26.10 -8.67 11.20
C ARG A 55 -25.50 -8.46 12.60
N ILE A 56 -24.55 -7.55 12.74
CA ILE A 56 -23.83 -7.31 13.99
C ILE A 56 -23.92 -5.82 14.32
N GLY A 57 -24.10 -5.49 15.60
CA GLY A 57 -24.07 -4.09 16.04
C GLY A 57 -22.71 -3.44 15.76
N HIS A 58 -22.72 -2.20 15.30
CA HIS A 58 -21.52 -1.43 15.01
C HIS A 58 -20.87 -0.88 16.30
N TYR A 59 -20.17 -1.73 17.04
CA TYR A 59 -19.71 -1.41 18.39
C TYR A 59 -18.71 -0.25 18.47
N ASP A 60 -17.70 -0.16 17.59
CA ASP A 60 -16.69 0.90 17.67
C ASP A 60 -17.23 2.24 17.19
N VAL A 61 -18.02 2.28 16.12
CA VAL A 61 -18.59 3.57 15.63
C VAL A 61 -19.53 4.18 16.68
N ASP A 62 -20.27 3.35 17.41
CA ASP A 62 -21.10 3.81 18.52
C ASP A 62 -20.27 4.48 19.63
N VAL A 63 -19.07 3.97 19.93
CA VAL A 63 -18.12 4.65 20.85
C VAL A 63 -17.77 6.06 20.34
N PHE A 64 -17.47 6.19 19.04
CA PHE A 64 -17.14 7.49 18.46
C PHE A 64 -18.35 8.44 18.40
N LEU A 65 -19.53 7.93 18.06
CA LEU A 65 -20.76 8.73 18.00
C LEU A 65 -21.19 9.21 19.39
N ARG A 66 -21.09 8.36 20.41
CA ARG A 66 -21.31 8.76 21.81
C ARG A 66 -20.31 9.81 22.26
N ALA A 67 -19.02 9.64 21.95
CA ALA A 67 -17.99 10.63 22.27
C ALA A 67 -18.26 11.97 21.55
N GLY A 68 -18.60 11.92 20.27
CA GLY A 68 -18.99 13.11 19.49
C GLY A 68 -20.23 13.80 20.07
N ALA A 69 -21.24 13.04 20.48
CA ALA A 69 -22.42 13.57 21.14
C ALA A 69 -22.08 14.19 22.51
N ALA A 70 -21.20 13.57 23.31
CA ALA A 70 -20.75 14.12 24.58
C ALA A 70 -20.04 15.47 24.38
N VAL A 71 -19.06 15.52 23.46
CA VAL A 71 -18.33 16.74 23.12
C VAL A 71 -19.27 17.85 22.66
N ARG A 72 -20.27 17.52 21.82
CA ARG A 72 -21.28 18.48 21.35
C ARG A 72 -22.09 19.11 22.47
N HIS A 73 -22.36 18.37 23.56
CA HIS A 73 -23.09 18.86 24.72
C HIS A 73 -22.17 19.41 25.83
N GLY A 74 -20.87 19.56 25.58
CA GLY A 74 -19.90 20.01 26.57
C GLY A 74 -19.66 19.02 27.71
N LEU A 75 -19.92 17.72 27.47
CA LEU A 75 -19.72 16.64 28.43
C LEU A 75 -18.38 15.94 28.20
N ASP A 76 -17.87 15.27 29.24
CA ASP A 76 -16.66 14.46 29.15
C ASP A 76 -16.91 13.20 28.31
N PRO A 77 -16.21 12.99 27.18
CA PRO A 77 -16.34 11.77 26.39
C PRO A 77 -15.59 10.57 27.00
N TYR A 78 -14.72 10.78 28.00
CA TYR A 78 -13.92 9.74 28.61
C TYR A 78 -14.63 9.06 29.78
N PRO A 79 -14.41 7.74 29.98
CA PRO A 79 -14.86 7.08 31.20
C PRO A 79 -14.10 7.60 32.42
N ALA A 80 -14.69 7.43 33.60
CA ALA A 80 -14.01 7.72 34.87
C ALA A 80 -12.69 6.91 34.98
N PRO A 81 -11.53 7.59 35.13
CA PRO A 81 -10.23 6.92 35.21
C PRO A 81 -10.18 5.90 36.36
N GLY A 82 -9.51 4.77 36.15
CA GLY A 82 -9.34 3.72 37.16
C GLY A 82 -10.56 2.81 37.37
N THR A 83 -11.66 3.03 36.65
CA THR A 83 -12.84 2.16 36.72
C THR A 83 -12.81 1.05 35.66
N GLY A 84 -13.61 0.01 35.89
CA GLY A 84 -13.81 -1.07 34.90
C GLY A 84 -14.36 -0.61 33.55
N ALA A 85 -14.94 0.60 33.48
CA ALA A 85 -15.43 1.17 32.24
C ALA A 85 -14.30 1.40 31.23
N VAL A 86 -13.08 1.72 31.68
CA VAL A 86 -11.91 2.00 30.82
C VAL A 86 -11.58 0.83 29.91
N TYR A 87 -11.70 -0.40 30.40
CA TYR A 87 -11.38 -1.65 29.68
C TYR A 87 -12.63 -2.50 29.42
N SER A 88 -13.78 -1.84 29.25
CA SER A 88 -15.04 -2.50 28.90
C SER A 88 -15.13 -2.92 27.42
N GLY A 89 -14.18 -2.46 26.59
CA GLY A 89 -14.25 -2.56 25.12
C GLY A 89 -15.14 -1.49 24.46
N PHE A 90 -15.91 -0.71 25.24
CA PHE A 90 -16.85 0.31 24.73
C PHE A 90 -16.48 1.75 25.13
N ALA A 91 -15.30 1.93 25.71
CA ALA A 91 -14.81 3.24 26.12
C ALA A 91 -14.15 4.01 24.98
N PHE A 92 -14.40 5.32 24.94
CA PHE A 92 -13.63 6.21 24.09
C PHE A 92 -12.24 6.43 24.71
N VAL A 93 -11.20 5.94 24.03
CA VAL A 93 -9.81 5.96 24.50
C VAL A 93 -8.86 6.65 23.52
N TYR A 94 -9.42 7.41 22.58
CA TYR A 94 -8.69 8.12 21.54
C TYR A 94 -8.31 9.54 22.01
N PRO A 95 -7.30 10.20 21.40
CA PRO A 95 -7.02 11.59 21.71
C PRO A 95 -8.22 12.48 21.42
N TYR A 96 -8.46 13.49 22.27
CA TYR A 96 -9.72 14.21 22.39
C TYR A 96 -10.26 14.73 21.06
N LEU A 97 -9.41 15.33 20.22
CA LEU A 97 -9.85 15.91 18.94
C LEU A 97 -10.30 14.85 17.92
N THR A 98 -10.05 13.57 18.16
CA THR A 98 -10.57 12.47 17.35
C THR A 98 -12.09 12.36 17.46
N ALA A 99 -12.70 12.84 18.55
CA ALA A 99 -14.16 12.88 18.71
C ALA A 99 -14.82 14.00 17.89
N MET A 100 -14.08 15.07 17.56
CA MET A 100 -14.65 16.28 16.93
C MET A 100 -15.36 16.01 15.60
N PRO A 101 -14.82 15.21 14.65
CA PRO A 101 -15.53 14.89 13.42
C PRO A 101 -16.84 14.12 13.63
N PHE A 102 -16.97 13.42 14.77
CA PHE A 102 -18.15 12.65 15.10
C PHE A 102 -19.24 13.48 15.79
N ALA A 103 -18.93 14.69 16.27
CA ALA A 103 -19.92 15.60 16.84
C ALA A 103 -21.05 15.95 15.83
N PRO A 104 -20.77 16.42 14.60
CA PRO A 104 -21.83 16.63 13.61
C PRO A 104 -22.44 15.32 13.11
N LEU A 105 -21.64 14.26 12.99
CA LEU A 105 -22.12 12.95 12.52
C LEU A 105 -23.16 12.34 13.48
N SER A 106 -22.98 12.53 14.79
CA SER A 106 -23.90 12.07 15.84
C SER A 106 -25.31 12.66 15.76
N CYS A 107 -25.52 13.71 14.96
CA CYS A 107 -26.83 14.33 14.76
C CYS A 107 -27.63 13.70 13.62
N LEU A 108 -27.00 12.87 12.79
CA LEU A 108 -27.66 12.27 11.64
C LEU A 108 -28.40 10.99 12.06
N ALA A 109 -29.58 10.77 11.47
CA ALA A 109 -30.18 9.46 11.47
C ALA A 109 -29.26 8.49 10.69
N HIS A 110 -29.13 7.25 11.15
CA HIS A 110 -28.26 6.24 10.51
C HIS A 110 -26.79 6.67 10.40
N ALA A 111 -26.29 7.42 11.39
CA ALA A 111 -24.91 7.92 11.42
C ALA A 111 -23.86 6.80 11.33
N ASP A 112 -24.14 5.65 11.93
CA ASP A 112 -23.32 4.45 11.85
C ASP A 112 -23.28 3.89 10.42
N ASP A 113 -24.42 3.72 9.76
CA ASP A 113 -24.49 3.27 8.36
C ASP A 113 -23.73 4.24 7.43
N ILE A 114 -23.88 5.55 7.63
CA ILE A 114 -23.17 6.58 6.86
C ILE A 114 -21.66 6.45 7.07
N PHE A 115 -21.21 6.24 8.31
CA PHE A 115 -19.80 6.05 8.62
C PHE A 115 -19.24 4.78 7.97
N VAL A 116 -19.97 3.67 8.02
CA VAL A 116 -19.55 2.40 7.42
C VAL A 116 -19.53 2.51 5.90
N ALA A 117 -20.51 3.18 5.28
CA ALA A 117 -20.50 3.48 3.85
C ALA A 117 -19.28 4.35 3.48
N GLY A 118 -18.98 5.38 4.28
CA GLY A 118 -17.77 6.19 4.14
C GLY A 118 -16.48 5.36 4.27
N SER A 119 -16.46 4.37 5.15
CA SER A 119 -15.34 3.43 5.32
C SER A 119 -15.15 2.53 4.10
N VAL A 120 -16.22 2.03 3.49
CA VAL A 120 -16.15 1.30 2.21
C VAL A 120 -15.58 2.19 1.12
N LEU A 121 -16.05 3.44 1.00
CA LEU A 121 -15.49 4.40 0.06
C LEU A 121 -14.00 4.69 0.33
N ALA A 122 -13.59 4.75 1.59
CA ALA A 122 -12.19 4.91 1.97
C ALA A 122 -11.33 3.70 1.56
N LEU A 123 -11.83 2.47 1.69
CA LEU A 123 -11.14 1.27 1.19
C LEU A 123 -10.96 1.32 -0.33
N LEU A 124 -12.01 1.68 -1.07
CA LEU A 124 -11.95 1.81 -2.52
C LEU A 124 -10.98 2.93 -2.93
N GLY A 125 -11.11 4.11 -2.31
CA GLY A 125 -10.25 5.27 -2.54
C GLY A 125 -8.78 4.98 -2.22
N GLY A 126 -8.49 4.38 -1.06
CA GLY A 126 -7.14 3.98 -0.67
C GLY A 126 -6.52 2.97 -1.64
N THR A 127 -7.29 1.97 -2.07
CA THR A 127 -6.85 0.98 -3.07
C THR A 127 -6.53 1.65 -4.41
N HIS A 128 -7.35 2.62 -4.82
CA HIS A 128 -7.11 3.41 -6.01
C HIS A 128 -5.86 4.29 -5.92
N LEU A 129 -5.67 4.97 -4.77
CA LEU A 129 -4.52 5.83 -4.50
C LEU A 129 -3.21 5.03 -4.48
N ALA A 130 -3.26 3.77 -4.03
CA ALA A 130 -2.14 2.83 -4.11
C ALA A 130 -1.79 2.39 -5.54
N GLY A 131 -2.55 2.83 -6.55
CA GLY A 131 -2.29 2.57 -7.97
C GLY A 131 -3.05 1.37 -8.54
N ALA A 132 -3.93 0.73 -7.76
CA ALA A 132 -4.68 -0.42 -8.24
C ALA A 132 -5.76 -0.01 -9.24
N ARG A 133 -5.77 -0.68 -10.39
CA ARG A 133 -6.78 -0.50 -11.45
C ARG A 133 -7.56 -1.77 -11.76
N ASP A 134 -7.05 -2.92 -11.34
CA ASP A 134 -7.74 -4.20 -11.47
C ASP A 134 -8.80 -4.36 -10.38
N TRP A 135 -10.06 -4.58 -10.76
CA TRP A 135 -11.19 -4.79 -9.86
C TRP A 135 -10.93 -5.93 -8.86
N ARG A 136 -10.14 -6.95 -9.25
CA ARG A 136 -9.79 -8.08 -8.39
C ARG A 136 -9.03 -7.61 -7.15
N VAL A 137 -8.19 -6.60 -7.29
CA VAL A 137 -7.45 -6.03 -6.15
C VAL A 137 -8.42 -5.38 -5.18
N TYR A 138 -9.41 -4.61 -5.67
CA TYR A 138 -10.46 -4.03 -4.81
C TYR A 138 -11.24 -5.11 -4.06
N ALA A 139 -11.65 -6.17 -4.77
CA ALA A 139 -12.32 -7.30 -4.15
C ALA A 139 -11.44 -7.98 -3.08
N LEU A 140 -10.14 -8.17 -3.35
CA LEU A 140 -9.17 -8.75 -2.42
C LEU A 140 -8.79 -7.85 -1.24
N VAL A 141 -9.09 -6.55 -1.30
CA VAL A 141 -8.94 -5.62 -0.16
C VAL A 141 -10.17 -5.68 0.76
N ILE A 142 -11.36 -5.89 0.19
CA ILE A 142 -12.64 -5.96 0.91
C ILE A 142 -12.86 -7.34 1.55
N ALA A 143 -12.50 -8.40 0.81
CA ALA A 143 -12.68 -9.80 1.19
C ALA A 143 -11.96 -10.33 2.44
N PRO A 144 -10.80 -9.80 2.88
CA PRO A 144 -10.12 -10.31 4.07
C PRO A 144 -11.02 -10.20 5.31
N SER A 145 -11.03 -11.25 6.13
CA SER A 145 -11.77 -11.29 7.40
C SER A 145 -11.49 -10.07 8.30
N CYS A 146 -10.24 -9.60 8.38
CA CYS A 146 -9.88 -8.41 9.16
C CYS A 146 -10.53 -7.13 8.63
N THR A 147 -10.69 -6.99 7.32
CA THR A 147 -11.41 -5.87 6.70
C THR A 147 -12.90 -5.94 7.05
N ILE A 148 -13.50 -7.12 6.90
CA ILE A 148 -14.93 -7.33 7.18
C ILE A 148 -15.23 -7.04 8.64
N ILE A 149 -14.43 -7.56 9.57
CA ILE A 149 -14.56 -7.29 11.00
C ILE A 149 -14.38 -5.80 11.29
N GLY A 150 -13.41 -5.15 10.63
CA GLY A 150 -13.20 -3.71 10.76
C GLY A 150 -14.42 -2.88 10.33
N LEU A 151 -15.14 -3.32 9.28
CA LEU A 151 -16.38 -2.70 8.81
C LEU A 151 -17.56 -3.02 9.71
N GLN A 152 -17.72 -4.28 10.16
CA GLN A 152 -18.74 -4.71 11.12
C GLN A 152 -18.67 -3.92 12.42
N MET A 153 -17.47 -3.66 12.91
CA MET A 153 -17.29 -2.87 14.13
C MET A 153 -17.44 -1.36 13.87
N GLY A 154 -17.30 -0.88 12.63
CA GLY A 154 -17.28 0.55 12.33
C GLY A 154 -15.98 1.24 12.81
N THR A 155 -14.84 0.59 12.60
CA THR A 155 -13.53 1.09 13.09
C THR A 155 -12.93 2.17 12.17
N LEU A 156 -12.00 2.97 12.69
CA LEU A 156 -11.25 3.96 11.90
C LEU A 156 -10.29 3.34 10.87
N ASN A 157 -10.07 2.03 10.87
CA ASN A 157 -8.97 1.42 10.12
C ASN A 157 -9.08 1.54 8.60
N ALA A 158 -10.30 1.63 8.05
CA ALA A 158 -10.50 1.91 6.63
C ALA A 158 -9.99 3.30 6.24
N LEU A 159 -10.26 4.31 7.08
CA LEU A 159 -9.76 5.68 6.92
C LEU A 159 -8.23 5.73 7.11
N LEU A 160 -7.71 5.01 8.10
CA LEU A 160 -6.26 4.92 8.33
C LEU A 160 -5.54 4.24 7.16
N PHE A 161 -6.11 3.18 6.59
CA PHE A 161 -5.60 2.54 5.37
C PHE A 161 -5.57 3.51 4.18
N ALA A 162 -6.65 4.27 3.97
CA ALA A 162 -6.71 5.27 2.92
C ALA A 162 -5.67 6.38 3.13
N GLY A 163 -5.50 6.83 4.37
CA GLY A 163 -4.47 7.80 4.75
C GLY A 163 -3.05 7.27 4.55
N LEU A 164 -2.77 5.99 4.85
CA LEU A 164 -1.48 5.35 4.55
C LEU A 164 -1.19 5.33 3.04
N ALA A 165 -2.18 4.96 2.23
CA ALA A 165 -2.06 4.99 0.78
C ALA A 165 -1.84 6.41 0.25
N LEU A 166 -2.56 7.40 0.78
CA LEU A 166 -2.39 8.82 0.44
C LEU A 166 -1.01 9.34 0.85
N ALA A 167 -0.55 9.03 2.06
CA ALA A 167 0.77 9.42 2.56
C ALA A 167 1.88 8.87 1.68
N TRP A 168 1.77 7.61 1.22
CA TRP A 168 2.70 7.01 0.28
C TRP A 168 2.64 7.67 -1.11
N GLN A 169 1.44 7.88 -1.65
CA GLN A 169 1.26 8.46 -2.97
C GLN A 169 1.77 9.91 -3.03
N ARG A 170 1.52 10.68 -1.97
CA ARG A 170 1.89 12.10 -1.84
C ARG A 170 3.18 12.30 -1.06
N ARG A 171 4.03 11.27 -0.91
CA ARG A 171 5.27 11.31 -0.11
C ARG A 171 6.25 12.42 -0.52
N ASP A 172 6.21 12.86 -1.77
CA ASP A 172 7.06 13.93 -2.31
C ASP A 172 6.47 15.34 -2.06
N ARG A 173 5.24 15.45 -1.54
CA ARG A 173 4.58 16.70 -1.15
C ARG A 173 4.62 16.83 0.38
N PRO A 174 5.55 17.61 0.96
CA PRO A 174 5.83 17.55 2.40
C PRO A 174 4.64 17.97 3.26
N TRP A 175 3.87 18.98 2.83
CA TRP A 175 2.69 19.45 3.54
C TRP A 175 1.60 18.38 3.62
N THR A 176 1.26 17.77 2.47
CA THR A 176 0.25 16.72 2.40
C THR A 176 0.69 15.46 3.14
N CYS A 177 1.91 14.96 2.86
CA CYS A 177 2.41 13.74 3.49
C CYS A 177 2.54 13.92 5.01
N GLY A 178 3.18 15.01 5.45
CA GLY A 178 3.37 15.31 6.87
C GLY A 178 2.05 15.51 7.61
N GLY A 179 1.12 16.28 7.03
CA GLY A 179 -0.20 16.49 7.61
C GLY A 179 -1.03 15.20 7.72
N VAL A 180 -1.02 14.36 6.69
CA VAL A 180 -1.69 13.05 6.73
C VAL A 180 -1.07 12.14 7.79
N VAL A 181 0.27 12.06 7.87
CA VAL A 181 0.95 11.26 8.91
C VAL A 181 0.63 11.79 10.31
N ALA A 182 0.57 13.10 10.52
CA ALA A 182 0.14 13.68 11.80
C ALA A 182 -1.27 13.23 12.19
N LEU A 183 -2.23 13.31 11.26
CA LEU A 183 -3.61 12.87 11.50
C LEU A 183 -3.72 11.36 11.77
N LEU A 184 -2.97 10.53 11.04
CA LEU A 184 -2.91 9.09 11.27
C LEU A 184 -2.40 8.77 12.67
N VAL A 185 -1.27 9.37 13.06
CA VAL A 185 -0.65 9.14 14.38
C VAL A 185 -1.55 9.66 15.49
N TYR A 186 -2.13 10.86 15.35
CA TYR A 186 -3.04 11.41 16.35
C TYR A 186 -4.30 10.56 16.50
N SER A 187 -4.89 10.10 15.39
CA SER A 187 -6.08 9.24 15.44
C SER A 187 -5.77 7.86 16.03
N LYS A 188 -4.53 7.37 15.89
CA LYS A 188 -4.11 6.07 16.40
C LYS A 188 -2.63 6.07 16.74
N LEU A 189 -2.33 6.34 18.01
CA LEU A 189 -0.97 6.62 18.52
C LEU A 189 0.07 5.55 18.19
N PHE A 190 -0.34 4.28 18.07
CA PHE A 190 0.59 3.20 17.72
C PHE A 190 1.23 3.35 16.33
N LEU A 191 0.67 4.21 15.45
CA LEU A 191 1.25 4.53 14.14
C LEU A 191 2.45 5.49 14.20
N ALA A 192 2.88 5.92 15.39
CA ALA A 192 4.06 6.79 15.58
C ALA A 192 5.33 6.36 14.82
N PRO A 193 5.64 5.06 14.60
CA PRO A 193 6.77 4.63 13.77
C PRO A 193 6.77 5.17 12.33
N LEU A 194 5.64 5.65 11.80
CA LEU A 194 5.60 6.36 10.51
C LEU A 194 6.42 7.66 10.51
N LEU A 195 6.55 8.32 11.65
CA LEU A 195 7.43 9.49 11.79
C LEU A 195 8.90 9.10 11.54
N LEU A 196 9.30 7.91 12.01
CA LEU A 196 10.63 7.38 11.77
C LEU A 196 10.83 7.05 10.29
N TRP A 197 9.80 6.56 9.58
CA TRP A 197 9.90 6.40 8.13
C TRP A 197 10.21 7.72 7.44
N LEU A 198 9.51 8.81 7.75
CA LEU A 198 9.78 10.13 7.15
C LEU A 198 11.21 10.60 7.44
N LEU A 199 11.67 10.45 8.67
CA LEU A 199 13.02 10.82 9.08
C LEU A 199 14.09 9.98 8.36
N LEU A 200 13.93 8.65 8.39
CA LEU A 200 14.89 7.68 7.85
C LEU A 200 14.92 7.68 6.31
N ALA A 201 13.80 7.99 5.66
CA ALA A 201 13.70 8.25 4.21
C ALA A 201 14.26 9.64 3.82
N ARG A 202 14.80 10.40 4.79
CA ARG A 202 15.33 11.77 4.63
C ARG A 202 14.30 12.78 4.12
N ARG A 203 13.01 12.54 4.37
CA ARG A 203 11.91 13.46 4.05
C ARG A 203 11.72 14.48 5.18
N LEU A 204 12.79 15.21 5.51
CA LEU A 204 12.86 16.07 6.70
C LEU A 204 11.76 17.14 6.74
N ARG A 205 11.39 17.71 5.58
CA ARG A 205 10.29 18.68 5.50
C ARG A 205 8.95 18.07 5.89
N ALA A 206 8.63 16.88 5.37
CA ALA A 206 7.41 16.17 5.73
C ALA A 206 7.40 15.77 7.22
N TRP A 207 8.56 15.33 7.73
CA TRP A 207 8.73 15.00 9.14
C TRP A 207 8.51 16.22 10.05
N MET A 208 9.07 17.38 9.73
CA MET A 208 8.84 18.62 10.48
C MET A 208 7.37 19.05 10.43
N VAL A 209 6.71 18.96 9.27
CA VAL A 209 5.27 19.23 9.16
C VAL A 209 4.47 18.26 10.04
N ALA A 210 4.83 16.97 10.04
CA ALA A 210 4.15 15.98 10.87
C ALA A 210 4.31 16.27 12.36
N LEU A 211 5.52 16.64 12.81
CA LEU A 211 5.78 17.03 14.19
C LEU A 211 5.05 18.31 14.58
N ALA A 212 5.08 19.34 13.74
CA ALA A 212 4.36 20.58 13.99
C ALA A 212 2.84 20.35 14.07
N GLY A 213 2.29 19.55 13.15
CA GLY A 213 0.88 19.17 13.15
C GLY A 213 0.49 18.37 14.40
N LEU A 214 1.31 17.39 14.80
CA LEU A 214 1.08 16.64 16.04
C LEU A 214 1.17 17.55 17.27
N GLY A 215 2.19 18.40 17.35
CA GLY A 215 2.32 19.37 18.44
C GLY A 215 1.10 20.29 18.56
N ALA A 216 0.60 20.79 17.44
CA ALA A 216 -0.62 21.60 17.40
C ALA A 216 -1.86 20.80 17.85
N LEU A 217 -2.04 19.56 17.38
CA LEU A 217 -3.16 18.70 17.76
C LEU A 217 -3.13 18.31 19.24
N PHE A 218 -1.96 18.01 19.80
CA PHE A 218 -1.81 17.72 21.22
C PHE A 218 -1.99 18.97 22.08
N LEU A 219 -1.45 20.12 21.68
CA LEU A 219 -1.67 21.37 22.39
C LEU A 219 -3.15 21.75 22.41
N ALA A 220 -3.82 21.69 21.26
CA ALA A 220 -5.26 21.94 21.18
C ALA A 220 -6.05 20.89 21.97
N GLY A 221 -5.62 19.63 21.96
CA GLY A 221 -6.17 18.57 22.81
C GLY A 221 -6.05 18.91 24.30
N GLU A 222 -4.88 19.32 24.77
CA GLU A 222 -4.65 19.67 26.18
C GLU A 222 -5.47 20.89 26.62
N LEU A 223 -5.64 21.88 25.73
CA LEU A 223 -6.41 23.09 26.02
C LEU A 223 -7.93 22.85 26.03
N LEU A 224 -8.43 21.87 25.27
CA LEU A 224 -9.86 21.62 25.08
C LEU A 224 -10.38 20.39 25.81
N SER A 225 -9.51 19.42 26.13
CA SER A 225 -9.89 18.15 26.75
C SER A 225 -10.27 18.35 28.22
N PRO A 226 -11.33 17.69 28.71
CA PRO A 226 -11.70 17.70 30.13
C PRO A 226 -10.69 16.94 31.01
N VAL A 227 -9.89 16.05 30.41
CA VAL A 227 -8.80 15.32 31.08
C VAL A 227 -7.46 15.74 30.51
N GLY A 228 -6.51 16.05 31.41
CA GLY A 228 -5.14 16.37 31.04
C GLY A 228 -4.34 15.14 30.58
N THR A 229 -3.20 15.40 29.93
CA THR A 229 -2.34 14.37 29.32
C THR A 229 -1.92 13.25 30.29
N ALA A 230 -1.56 13.56 31.54
CA ALA A 230 -1.12 12.56 32.50
C ALA A 230 -2.20 11.52 32.82
N THR A 231 -3.44 11.99 33.05
CA THR A 231 -4.61 11.14 33.27
C THR A 231 -4.91 10.29 32.04
N TYR A 232 -4.86 10.89 30.85
CA TYR A 232 -5.06 10.19 29.59
C TYR A 232 -4.05 9.06 29.38
N VAL A 233 -2.76 9.31 29.63
CA VAL A 233 -1.70 8.29 29.54
C VAL A 233 -1.93 7.17 30.57
N GLY A 234 -2.33 7.51 31.79
CA GLY A 234 -2.68 6.52 32.82
C GLY A 234 -3.84 5.60 32.42
N MET A 235 -4.86 6.14 31.74
CA MET A 235 -5.97 5.35 31.18
C MET A 235 -5.50 4.39 30.08
N LEU A 236 -4.63 4.85 29.16
CA LEU A 236 -4.07 4.00 28.11
C LEU A 236 -3.23 2.85 28.68
N ASP A 237 -2.48 3.11 29.74
CA ASP A 237 -1.64 2.12 30.42
C ASP A 237 -2.50 1.07 31.16
N ALA A 238 -3.57 1.50 31.84
CA ALA A 238 -4.56 0.61 32.43
C ALA A 238 -5.25 -0.27 31.37
N LEU A 239 -5.66 0.33 30.25
CA LEU A 239 -6.23 -0.39 29.12
C LEU A 239 -5.24 -1.41 28.53
N ALA A 240 -3.98 -1.01 28.31
CA ALA A 240 -2.93 -1.88 27.81
C ALA A 240 -2.72 -3.11 28.71
N ARG A 241 -2.70 -2.91 30.03
CA ARG A 241 -2.59 -4.02 30.99
C ARG A 241 -3.76 -5.00 30.91
N ALA A 242 -4.98 -4.48 30.79
CA ALA A 242 -6.19 -5.29 30.76
C ALA A 242 -6.37 -6.04 29.43
N GLU A 243 -6.11 -5.38 28.30
CA GLU A 243 -6.46 -5.88 26.97
C GLU A 243 -5.33 -6.61 26.24
N ALA A 244 -4.06 -6.30 26.55
CA ALA A 244 -2.93 -6.95 25.86
C ALA A 244 -3.00 -8.49 25.88
N PRO A 245 -3.35 -9.17 27.00
CA PRO A 245 -3.44 -10.63 27.04
C PRO A 245 -4.50 -11.23 26.09
N ASN A 246 -5.50 -10.45 25.69
CA ASN A 246 -6.58 -10.88 24.80
C ASN A 246 -6.33 -10.50 23.34
N GLY A 247 -5.32 -9.68 23.07
CA GLY A 247 -4.97 -9.18 21.74
C GLY A 247 -4.05 -10.10 20.94
N LEU A 248 -3.83 -9.71 19.68
CA LEU A 248 -2.91 -10.34 18.73
C LEU A 248 -1.50 -9.73 18.78
N SER A 249 -1.20 -8.92 19.79
CA SER A 249 0.07 -8.19 19.88
C SER A 249 1.22 -9.11 20.30
N LEU A 250 2.44 -8.73 19.94
CA LEU A 250 3.64 -9.40 20.46
C LEU A 250 3.74 -9.27 21.99
N THR A 251 3.31 -8.12 22.54
CA THR A 251 3.21 -7.91 23.99
C THR A 251 2.25 -8.92 24.63
N GLY A 252 1.05 -9.08 24.08
CA GLY A 252 0.06 -10.05 24.55
C GLY A 252 0.55 -11.48 24.49
N LEU A 253 1.24 -11.84 23.39
CA LEU A 253 1.90 -13.13 23.24
C LEU A 253 2.90 -13.40 24.38
N LEU A 254 3.81 -12.47 24.63
CA LEU A 254 4.84 -12.58 25.65
C LEU A 254 4.24 -12.67 27.06
N VAL A 255 3.18 -11.91 27.33
CA VAL A 255 2.47 -11.95 28.62
C VAL A 255 1.80 -13.30 28.84
N ASN A 256 1.16 -13.88 27.81
CA ASN A 256 0.52 -15.18 27.92
C ASN A 256 1.53 -16.33 28.15
N ILE A 257 2.81 -16.16 27.79
CA ILE A 257 3.88 -17.13 28.10
C ILE A 257 4.63 -16.82 29.41
N GLY A 258 4.12 -15.89 30.22
CA GLY A 258 4.62 -15.60 31.57
C GLY A 258 5.63 -14.46 31.67
N VAL A 259 5.87 -13.69 30.59
CA VAL A 259 6.74 -12.50 30.67
C VAL A 259 5.98 -11.34 31.31
N ALA A 260 6.59 -10.66 32.28
CA ALA A 260 6.00 -9.48 32.90
C ALA A 260 5.67 -8.38 31.86
N MET A 261 4.56 -7.66 32.05
CA MET A 261 4.02 -6.71 31.06
C MET A 261 5.05 -5.67 30.58
N GLU A 262 5.81 -5.08 31.50
CA GLU A 262 6.83 -4.07 31.15
C GLU A 262 7.98 -4.64 30.31
N ALA A 263 8.44 -5.84 30.67
CA ALA A 263 9.46 -6.56 29.92
C ALA A 263 8.93 -6.96 28.53
N ALA A 264 7.71 -7.49 28.45
CA ALA A 264 7.03 -7.84 27.20
C ALA A 264 6.91 -6.63 26.26
N ALA A 265 6.42 -5.49 26.77
CA ALA A 265 6.28 -4.27 25.99
C ALA A 265 7.65 -3.72 25.53
N SER A 266 8.69 -3.85 26.35
CA SER A 266 10.04 -3.41 26.00
C SER A 266 10.67 -4.29 24.92
N ILE A 267 10.52 -5.62 25.03
CA ILE A 267 10.93 -6.57 23.99
C ILE A 267 10.20 -6.25 22.67
N ALA A 268 8.89 -6.04 22.72
CA ALA A 268 8.10 -5.72 21.53
C ALA A 268 8.58 -4.42 20.83
N ARG A 269 8.86 -3.37 21.60
CA ARG A 269 9.46 -2.12 21.10
C ARG A 269 10.85 -2.33 20.50
N LEU A 270 11.70 -3.13 21.14
CA LEU A 270 13.03 -3.47 20.62
C LEU A 270 12.94 -4.25 19.30
N CYS A 271 12.03 -5.22 19.19
CA CYS A 271 11.75 -5.93 17.95
C CYS A 271 11.28 -4.99 16.83
N ALA A 272 10.39 -4.05 17.14
CA ALA A 272 9.93 -3.03 16.20
C ALA A 272 11.09 -2.14 15.70
N LEU A 273 11.96 -1.69 16.61
CA LEU A 273 13.16 -0.91 16.27
C LEU A 273 14.15 -1.73 15.43
N ALA A 274 14.34 -3.01 15.73
CA ALA A 274 15.19 -3.90 14.96
C ALA A 274 14.68 -4.08 13.53
N VAL A 275 13.38 -4.29 13.34
CA VAL A 275 12.75 -4.37 12.01
C VAL A 275 12.98 -3.08 11.21
N LEU A 276 12.76 -1.92 11.83
CA LEU A 276 13.03 -0.62 11.20
C LEU A 276 14.50 -0.44 10.84
N ALA A 277 15.41 -0.78 11.75
CA ALA A 277 16.86 -0.66 11.53
C ALA A 277 17.33 -1.55 10.37
N VAL A 278 16.83 -2.79 10.29
CA VAL A 278 17.12 -3.72 9.18
C VAL A 278 16.59 -3.17 7.85
N CYS A 279 15.35 -2.70 7.82
CA CYS A 279 14.76 -2.11 6.62
C CYS A 279 15.53 -0.86 6.17
N TRP A 280 15.90 0.01 7.10
CA TRP A 280 16.70 1.20 6.84
C TRP A 280 18.11 0.85 6.32
N ALA A 281 18.81 -0.09 6.95
CA ALA A 281 20.12 -0.55 6.51
C ALA A 281 20.05 -1.17 5.10
N ALA A 282 19.00 -1.93 4.80
CA ALA A 282 18.77 -2.46 3.45
C ALA A 282 18.52 -1.33 2.44
N THR A 283 17.67 -0.34 2.76
CA THR A 283 17.43 0.82 1.89
C THR A 283 18.72 1.62 1.64
N ARG A 284 19.57 1.81 2.67
CA ARG A 284 20.90 2.44 2.53
C ARG A 284 21.84 1.67 1.61
N ARG A 285 21.70 0.35 1.54
CA ARG A 285 22.44 -0.51 0.60
C ARG A 285 21.86 -0.51 -0.82
N GLY A 286 20.87 0.34 -1.11
CA GLY A 286 20.28 0.48 -2.45
C GLY A 286 18.98 -0.30 -2.66
N HIS A 287 18.35 -0.81 -1.60
CA HIS A 287 16.95 -1.28 -1.68
C HIS A 287 15.98 -0.09 -1.79
N ASP A 288 14.73 -0.38 -2.17
CA ASP A 288 13.68 0.62 -2.33
C ASP A 288 13.23 1.24 -0.99
N GLU A 289 12.71 2.47 -1.03
CA GLU A 289 12.02 3.13 0.08
C GLU A 289 10.74 2.37 0.48
N ARG A 290 10.13 1.62 -0.45
CA ARG A 290 8.95 0.76 -0.17
C ARG A 290 9.19 -0.21 0.97
N LEU A 291 10.41 -0.74 1.10
CA LEU A 291 10.79 -1.63 2.20
C LEU A 291 10.76 -0.89 3.55
N LEU A 292 11.25 0.36 3.58
CA LEU A 292 11.24 1.16 4.79
C LEU A 292 9.82 1.56 5.21
N PHE A 293 8.95 1.90 4.26
CA PHE A 293 7.52 2.14 4.54
C PHE A 293 6.83 0.89 5.09
N ALA A 294 7.04 -0.27 4.47
CA ALA A 294 6.52 -1.54 4.97
C ALA A 294 7.04 -1.87 6.36
N GLY A 295 8.34 -1.67 6.60
CA GLY A 295 8.99 -1.83 7.90
C GLY A 295 8.40 -0.93 8.98
N ALA A 296 8.01 0.31 8.64
CA ALA A 296 7.39 1.23 9.60
C ALA A 296 5.96 0.84 9.98
N VAL A 297 5.14 0.39 9.03
CA VAL A 297 3.81 -0.14 9.33
C VAL A 297 3.91 -1.43 10.14
N ALA A 298 4.85 -2.32 9.79
CA ALA A 298 5.15 -3.52 10.56
C ALA A 298 5.60 -3.20 12.01
N ALA A 299 6.50 -2.23 12.16
CA ALA A 299 6.96 -1.77 13.47
C ALA A 299 5.85 -1.14 14.30
N ALA A 300 4.89 -0.44 13.70
CA ALA A 300 3.71 0.07 14.38
C ALA A 300 2.85 -1.06 14.98
N ILE A 301 2.62 -2.14 14.23
CA ILE A 301 1.91 -3.32 14.72
C ILE A 301 2.69 -4.02 15.83
N LEU A 302 4.01 -4.22 15.66
CA LEU A 302 4.85 -4.90 16.65
C LEU A 302 4.99 -4.12 17.96
N ALA A 303 5.13 -2.79 17.89
CA ALA A 303 5.30 -1.94 19.06
C ALA A 303 4.01 -1.73 19.85
N SER A 304 2.84 -2.00 19.24
CA SER A 304 1.55 -1.78 19.89
C SER A 304 1.31 -2.82 20.99
N PRO A 305 0.98 -2.40 22.23
CA PRO A 305 0.62 -3.34 23.29
C PRO A 305 -0.70 -4.06 23.01
N ILE A 306 -1.59 -3.43 22.25
CA ILE A 306 -2.90 -3.98 21.86
C ILE A 306 -2.98 -4.00 20.34
N VAL A 307 -3.22 -5.17 19.76
CA VAL A 307 -3.48 -5.34 18.33
C VAL A 307 -4.74 -6.18 18.19
N TRP A 308 -5.78 -5.61 17.61
CA TRP A 308 -6.98 -6.35 17.25
C TRP A 308 -6.89 -6.85 15.81
N SER A 309 -7.67 -7.88 15.47
CA SER A 309 -7.67 -8.49 14.13
C SER A 309 -7.87 -7.48 13.00
N HIS A 310 -8.77 -6.52 13.18
CA HIS A 310 -9.06 -5.49 12.19
C HIS A 310 -7.88 -4.52 11.96
N TYR A 311 -6.85 -4.49 12.81
CA TYR A 311 -5.65 -3.65 12.62
C TYR A 311 -4.77 -4.21 11.49
N LEU A 312 -4.89 -5.51 11.19
CA LEU A 312 -4.12 -6.16 10.13
C LEU A 312 -4.47 -5.61 8.74
N LEU A 313 -5.63 -4.96 8.57
CA LEU A 313 -5.97 -4.20 7.36
C LEU A 313 -4.89 -3.18 6.99
N LEU A 314 -4.20 -2.59 7.97
CA LEU A 314 -3.16 -1.59 7.69
C LEU A 314 -1.96 -2.18 6.94
N LEU A 315 -1.72 -3.50 7.04
CA LEU A 315 -0.68 -4.21 6.29
C LEU A 315 -1.01 -4.34 4.79
N VAL A 316 -2.26 -4.13 4.40
CA VAL A 316 -2.67 -4.12 2.98
C VAL A 316 -2.04 -2.92 2.25
N ALA A 317 -1.87 -1.77 2.90
CA ALA A 317 -1.26 -0.59 2.27
C ALA A 317 0.16 -0.87 1.77
N PRO A 318 1.13 -1.36 2.59
CA PRO A 318 2.44 -1.72 2.09
C PRO A 318 2.42 -2.88 1.09
N LEU A 319 1.50 -3.85 1.22
CA LEU A 319 1.34 -4.93 0.22
C LEU A 319 1.01 -4.37 -1.17
N LEU A 320 0.06 -3.44 -1.27
CA LEU A 320 -0.30 -2.80 -2.54
C LEU A 320 0.87 -1.97 -3.09
N VAL A 321 1.54 -1.22 -2.23
CA VAL A 321 2.70 -0.40 -2.59
C VAL A 321 3.86 -1.24 -3.14
N LEU A 322 4.16 -2.37 -2.51
CA LEU A 322 5.19 -3.30 -2.95
C LEU A 322 4.81 -4.02 -4.25
N SER A 323 3.51 -4.25 -4.45
CA SER A 323 2.95 -4.92 -5.63
C SER A 323 2.77 -4.01 -6.86
N ALA A 324 2.92 -2.69 -6.68
CA ALA A 324 2.83 -1.73 -7.77
C ALA A 324 4.09 -1.78 -8.65
N PRO A 325 3.99 -1.83 -9.99
CA PRO A 325 5.14 -1.72 -10.87
C PRO A 325 5.94 -0.43 -10.65
N ARG A 326 7.23 -0.44 -10.97
CA ARG A 326 8.04 0.80 -10.99
C ARG A 326 7.82 1.54 -12.32
N PRO A 327 7.88 2.88 -12.34
CA PRO A 327 8.10 3.61 -13.57
C PRO A 327 9.43 3.13 -14.19
N SER A 328 9.40 2.68 -15.43
CA SER A 328 10.64 2.32 -16.12
C SER A 328 11.33 3.59 -16.62
N LEU A 329 12.68 3.62 -16.58
CA LEU A 329 13.46 4.72 -17.18
C LEU A 329 13.23 4.82 -18.70
N ALA A 330 12.79 3.74 -19.35
CA ALA A 330 12.44 3.73 -20.77
C ALA A 330 11.19 4.58 -21.04
N ASP A 331 10.19 4.58 -20.15
CA ASP A 331 8.99 5.41 -20.29
C ASP A 331 9.27 6.89 -20.01
N ALA A 332 10.33 7.21 -19.28
CA ALA A 332 10.79 8.59 -19.09
C ALA A 332 11.57 9.14 -20.30
N GLY A 333 12.07 8.27 -21.19
CA GLY A 333 12.89 8.63 -22.35
C GLY A 333 12.16 8.60 -23.70
N VAL A 334 10.96 8.02 -23.78
CA VAL A 334 10.17 7.98 -25.02
C VAL A 334 9.03 8.99 -24.94
N GLY A 335 9.38 10.27 -24.90
CA GLY A 335 8.47 11.31 -25.38
C GLY A 335 8.45 11.28 -26.91
N PRO A 336 7.28 11.21 -27.57
CA PRO A 336 7.22 11.43 -29.01
C PRO A 336 7.58 12.89 -29.31
N GLY A 337 8.78 13.11 -29.84
CA GLY A 337 9.13 14.37 -30.49
C GLY A 337 9.80 15.44 -29.63
N CYS A 338 11.01 15.17 -29.14
CA CYS A 338 12.02 16.22 -29.05
C CYS A 338 13.31 15.71 -29.69
N ARG A 339 13.36 15.75 -31.02
CA ARG A 339 14.65 15.82 -31.73
C ARG A 339 15.28 17.14 -31.32
N VAL A 340 16.25 17.07 -30.41
CA VAL A 340 17.25 18.13 -30.28
C VAL A 340 17.93 18.21 -31.64
N GLY A 341 17.69 19.31 -32.36
CA GLY A 341 18.29 19.57 -33.65
C GLY A 341 19.80 19.58 -33.52
N SER A 342 20.44 18.55 -34.03
CA SER A 342 21.85 18.58 -34.42
C SER A 342 21.95 19.37 -35.71
N GLY A 343 22.44 20.61 -35.65
CA GLY A 343 22.85 21.33 -36.86
C GLY A 343 22.87 22.85 -36.74
N ALA A 344 24.00 23.41 -36.33
CA ALA A 344 24.51 24.67 -36.89
C ALA A 344 26.04 24.65 -36.76
N PRO A 345 26.81 24.78 -37.87
CA PRO A 345 28.24 24.99 -37.80
C PRO A 345 28.54 26.40 -37.30
N ILE A 346 29.53 26.51 -36.42
CA ILE A 346 30.09 27.77 -35.96
C ILE A 346 30.84 28.40 -37.15
N GLY A 347 30.28 29.48 -37.70
CA GLY A 347 31.00 30.41 -38.58
C GLY A 347 31.69 31.51 -37.75
N PRO A 348 32.80 32.08 -38.23
CA PRO A 348 33.60 33.02 -37.45
C PRO A 348 32.99 34.43 -37.43
N ASP A 349 33.35 35.19 -36.41
CA ASP A 349 33.03 36.61 -36.16
C ASP A 349 33.09 37.52 -37.40
N PRO A 350 32.32 38.62 -37.38
CA PRO A 350 33.04 39.89 -37.27
C PRO A 350 32.39 40.97 -36.38
N ALA A 351 33.29 41.72 -35.75
CA ALA A 351 33.28 43.18 -35.55
C ALA A 351 32.15 43.86 -34.76
N VAL A 352 32.55 44.29 -33.55
CA VAL A 352 32.42 45.63 -32.96
C VAL A 352 31.55 46.64 -33.74
N GLY A 353 30.42 47.02 -33.14
CA GLY A 353 29.61 48.17 -33.53
C GLY A 353 28.74 48.63 -32.35
N SER A 354 29.06 49.81 -31.81
CA SER A 354 28.49 50.43 -30.63
C SER A 354 27.10 51.05 -30.86
N GLY A 355 26.19 50.84 -29.89
CA GLY A 355 25.26 51.89 -29.45
C GLY A 355 23.77 51.69 -29.75
N THR A 356 23.02 51.07 -28.82
CA THR A 356 21.71 51.54 -28.32
C THR A 356 21.18 50.59 -27.23
N PRO A 357 20.63 51.10 -26.10
CA PRO A 357 20.10 50.24 -25.05
C PRO A 357 18.65 49.85 -25.37
N VAL A 358 18.43 48.59 -25.74
CA VAL A 358 17.07 48.01 -25.83
C VAL A 358 16.68 47.46 -24.46
N ARG A 359 15.51 47.91 -23.96
CA ARG A 359 14.88 47.51 -22.70
C ARG A 359 14.78 45.97 -22.53
N PRO A 360 14.90 45.43 -21.30
CA PRO A 360 14.63 44.02 -21.05
C PRO A 360 13.11 43.76 -21.14
N GLY A 361 12.69 43.06 -22.19
CA GLY A 361 11.38 42.45 -22.27
C GLY A 361 11.30 41.25 -21.32
N THR A 362 10.38 41.33 -20.35
CA THR A 362 9.96 40.21 -19.52
C THR A 362 9.33 39.11 -20.38
N ALA A 363 10.13 38.13 -20.78
CA ALA A 363 9.62 36.87 -21.31
C ALA A 363 9.08 36.03 -20.14
N ALA A 364 7.80 36.22 -19.83
CA ALA A 364 7.04 35.31 -18.99
C ALA A 364 6.88 33.97 -19.73
N GLY A 365 7.87 33.10 -19.59
CA GLY A 365 7.76 31.70 -19.98
C GLY A 365 6.77 31.00 -19.07
N SER A 366 5.52 30.86 -19.52
CA SER A 366 4.51 29.99 -18.92
C SER A 366 4.93 28.53 -19.08
N GLY A 367 5.94 28.10 -18.34
CA GLY A 367 6.26 26.68 -18.19
C GLY A 367 5.15 26.03 -17.40
N THR A 368 4.17 25.44 -18.09
CA THR A 368 3.26 24.48 -17.47
C THR A 368 4.10 23.42 -16.75
N PRO A 369 3.89 23.15 -15.45
CA PRO A 369 4.61 22.10 -14.78
C PRO A 369 4.30 20.79 -15.52
N VAL A 370 5.30 20.22 -16.18
CA VAL A 370 5.19 18.90 -16.79
C VAL A 370 4.95 17.93 -15.64
N GLU A 371 3.71 17.47 -15.49
CA GLU A 371 3.41 16.39 -14.56
C GLU A 371 4.28 15.18 -14.96
N PRO A 372 5.06 14.60 -14.02
CA PRO A 372 5.89 13.46 -14.35
C PRO A 372 5.00 12.31 -14.83
N PRO A 373 5.39 11.60 -15.90
CA PRO A 373 4.60 10.50 -16.44
C PRO A 373 4.36 9.46 -15.35
N THR A 374 3.10 9.36 -14.90
CA THR A 374 2.67 8.29 -14.01
C THR A 374 2.54 7.03 -14.83
N CYS A 375 3.61 6.24 -14.92
CA CYS A 375 3.51 4.90 -15.50
C CYS A 375 2.74 3.98 -14.56
N VAL A 376 1.45 3.87 -14.80
CA VAL A 376 0.49 3.02 -14.08
C VAL A 376 0.59 1.61 -14.65
N GLY A 377 1.64 0.88 -14.28
CA GLY A 377 1.57 -0.58 -14.38
C GLY A 377 0.52 -1.12 -13.40
N PRO A 378 -0.25 -2.17 -13.73
CA PRO A 378 -1.25 -2.70 -12.83
C PRO A 378 -0.60 -3.35 -11.60
N VAL A 379 -1.12 -3.03 -10.41
CA VAL A 379 -0.73 -3.67 -9.14
C VAL A 379 -0.96 -5.18 -9.23
N SER A 380 0.04 -5.99 -8.90
CA SER A 380 -0.10 -7.45 -8.96
C SER A 380 -1.05 -7.94 -7.86
N PRO A 381 -2.09 -8.74 -8.17
CA PRO A 381 -3.08 -9.14 -7.16
C PRO A 381 -2.60 -10.29 -6.25
N GLY A 382 -1.51 -10.99 -6.60
CA GLY A 382 -1.05 -12.20 -5.90
C GLY A 382 -0.78 -12.02 -4.39
N PRO A 383 0.01 -11.01 -3.96
CA PRO A 383 0.30 -10.80 -2.54
C PRO A 383 -0.96 -10.45 -1.72
N THR A 384 -1.85 -9.61 -2.26
CA THR A 384 -3.14 -9.29 -1.64
C THR A 384 -4.04 -10.52 -1.57
N ALA A 385 -4.00 -11.41 -2.57
CA ALA A 385 -4.75 -12.67 -2.56
C ALA A 385 -4.27 -13.62 -1.45
N ALA A 386 -2.95 -13.76 -1.28
CA ALA A 386 -2.37 -14.55 -0.20
C ALA A 386 -2.77 -13.99 1.16
N PHE A 387 -2.67 -12.67 1.35
CA PHE A 387 -3.12 -11.99 2.57
C PHE A 387 -4.60 -12.24 2.86
N ALA A 388 -5.47 -12.08 1.86
CA ALA A 388 -6.91 -12.29 2.02
C ALA A 388 -7.21 -13.71 2.49
N VAL A 389 -6.59 -14.75 1.90
CA VAL A 389 -6.76 -16.13 2.34
C VAL A 389 -6.22 -16.32 3.76
N SER A 390 -5.00 -15.89 4.03
CA SER A 390 -4.36 -16.05 5.34
C SER A 390 -5.14 -15.38 6.46
N SER A 391 -5.79 -14.23 6.22
CA SER A 391 -6.54 -13.55 7.27
C SER A 391 -7.69 -14.40 7.82
N TRP A 392 -8.34 -15.21 6.98
CA TRP A 392 -9.41 -16.14 7.41
C TRP A 392 -8.89 -17.28 8.29
N PHE A 393 -7.61 -17.63 8.18
CA PHE A 393 -6.97 -18.58 9.09
C PHE A 393 -6.40 -17.92 10.34
N LEU A 394 -6.12 -16.62 10.30
CA LEU A 394 -5.58 -15.90 11.47
C LEU A 394 -6.67 -15.51 12.46
N VAL A 395 -7.83 -15.09 11.95
CA VAL A 395 -8.84 -14.41 12.75
C VAL A 395 -10.00 -15.32 13.13
N THR A 396 -10.36 -16.27 12.26
CA THR A 396 -11.62 -17.03 12.33
C THR A 396 -11.55 -18.51 12.79
N PRO A 397 -10.40 -19.21 12.97
CA PRO A 397 -10.42 -20.65 13.25
C PRO A 397 -11.18 -21.06 14.52
N HIS A 398 -11.24 -20.18 15.51
CA HIS A 398 -11.85 -20.49 16.81
C HIS A 398 -13.35 -20.13 16.87
N ARG A 399 -13.93 -19.58 15.80
CA ARG A 399 -15.36 -19.20 15.77
C ARG A 399 -16.10 -19.54 14.49
N SER A 400 -15.40 -19.81 13.38
CA SER A 400 -16.07 -20.14 12.13
C SER A 400 -16.44 -21.62 12.05
N THR A 401 -17.69 -21.88 11.71
CA THR A 401 -18.16 -23.23 11.42
C THR A 401 -17.52 -23.76 10.13
N THR A 402 -17.45 -25.08 9.95
CA THR A 402 -16.99 -25.70 8.70
C THR A 402 -17.76 -25.17 7.48
N MET A 403 -19.06 -24.88 7.66
CA MET A 403 -19.91 -24.33 6.61
C MET A 403 -19.52 -22.89 6.23
N GLU A 404 -19.15 -22.04 7.19
CA GLU A 404 -18.64 -20.70 6.89
C GLU A 404 -17.31 -20.77 6.12
N LEU A 405 -16.40 -21.64 6.53
CA LEU A 405 -15.13 -21.83 5.82
C LEU A 405 -15.34 -22.34 4.39
N LEU A 406 -16.29 -23.25 4.18
CA LEU A 406 -16.67 -23.73 2.84
C LEU A 406 -17.27 -22.60 2.00
N ALA A 407 -18.19 -21.80 2.56
CA ALA A 407 -18.80 -20.67 1.87
C ALA A 407 -17.77 -19.61 1.47
N VAL A 408 -16.88 -19.23 2.39
CA VAL A 408 -15.77 -18.30 2.12
C VAL A 408 -14.85 -18.86 1.05
N THR A 409 -14.52 -20.16 1.10
CA THR A 409 -13.69 -20.81 0.08
C THR A 409 -14.36 -20.80 -1.29
N ALA A 410 -15.68 -21.02 -1.35
CA ALA A 410 -16.43 -20.96 -2.61
C ALA A 410 -16.44 -19.54 -3.22
N ILE A 411 -16.49 -18.50 -2.37
CA ILE A 411 -16.50 -17.09 -2.81
C ILE A 411 -15.08 -16.62 -3.19
N LEU A 412 -14.08 -16.85 -2.33
CA LEU A 412 -12.72 -16.34 -2.49
C LEU A 412 -11.85 -17.23 -3.37
N GLY A 413 -12.12 -18.53 -3.42
CA GLY A 413 -11.35 -19.49 -4.22
C GLY A 413 -11.22 -19.07 -5.69
N PRO A 414 -12.32 -18.77 -6.41
CA PRO A 414 -12.27 -18.30 -7.79
C PRO A 414 -11.51 -16.97 -7.95
N LEU A 415 -11.68 -16.03 -7.00
CA LEU A 415 -11.02 -14.74 -7.02
C LEU A 415 -9.50 -14.86 -6.85
N VAL A 416 -9.06 -15.65 -5.88
CA VAL A 416 -7.64 -15.95 -5.61
C VAL A 416 -7.03 -16.70 -6.78
N LEU A 417 -7.71 -17.73 -7.28
CA LEU A 417 -7.25 -18.52 -8.40
C LEU A 417 -7.06 -17.68 -9.67
N SER A 418 -8.04 -16.82 -9.99
CA SER A 418 -7.95 -15.93 -11.15
C SER A 418 -6.80 -14.91 -11.03
N SER A 419 -6.53 -14.44 -9.80
CA SER A 419 -5.44 -13.51 -9.48
C SER A 419 -4.06 -14.14 -9.65
N LEU A 420 -3.92 -15.40 -9.23
CA LEU A 420 -2.67 -16.17 -9.41
C LEU A 420 -2.39 -16.51 -10.88
N HIS A 421 -3.43 -16.68 -11.70
CA HIS A 421 -3.27 -16.93 -13.14
C HIS A 421 -2.88 -15.69 -13.93
N ALA A 422 -3.49 -14.54 -13.63
CA ALA A 422 -3.22 -13.29 -14.35
C ALA A 422 -1.74 -12.86 -14.25
N GLY A 423 -1.10 -13.11 -13.11
CA GLY A 423 0.33 -12.78 -12.94
C GLY A 423 1.28 -13.57 -13.85
N ARG A 424 0.85 -14.69 -14.46
CA ARG A 424 1.69 -15.53 -15.32
C ARG A 424 1.65 -15.14 -16.80
N THR A 425 0.56 -14.54 -17.27
CA THR A 425 0.36 -14.24 -18.69
C THR A 425 0.98 -12.91 -19.11
N SER A 426 1.27 -12.01 -18.17
CA SER A 426 1.77 -10.66 -18.46
C SER A 426 3.29 -10.53 -18.61
N ARG A 427 4.06 -11.62 -18.63
CA ARG A 427 5.50 -11.53 -18.92
C ARG A 427 5.69 -11.15 -20.39
N PRO A 428 6.20 -9.94 -20.70
CA PRO A 428 6.48 -9.57 -22.08
C PRO A 428 7.53 -10.54 -22.59
N SER A 429 7.22 -11.23 -23.68
CA SER A 429 8.14 -12.06 -24.45
C SER A 429 9.17 -11.14 -25.12
N ALA A 430 10.04 -10.54 -24.31
CA ALA A 430 11.25 -9.90 -24.79
C ALA A 430 12.07 -10.98 -25.52
N THR A 431 12.48 -10.66 -26.75
CA THR A 431 13.24 -11.50 -27.70
C THR A 431 12.46 -12.56 -28.51
N ARG A 432 11.39 -12.13 -29.20
CA ARG A 432 10.96 -12.81 -30.45
C ARG A 432 11.73 -12.27 -31.66
N ARG A 433 13.04 -12.53 -31.69
CA ARG A 433 13.85 -12.52 -32.91
C ARG A 433 14.83 -13.70 -32.84
N ARG A 434 14.31 -14.92 -32.94
CA ARG A 434 15.03 -16.04 -33.56
C ARG A 434 14.07 -17.18 -33.87
N THR A 435 13.96 -17.42 -35.18
CA THR A 435 13.62 -18.69 -35.84
C THR A 435 12.31 -19.37 -35.46
N VAL A 436 11.38 -19.31 -36.41
CA VAL A 436 10.27 -20.23 -36.59
C VAL A 436 10.81 -21.66 -36.56
N ALA A 437 10.70 -22.32 -35.42
CA ALA A 437 10.74 -23.77 -35.32
C ALA A 437 9.61 -24.17 -34.36
N ALA A 438 8.75 -25.05 -34.85
CA ALA A 438 7.54 -25.50 -34.20
C ALA A 438 7.76 -25.89 -32.73
N ALA A 439 7.11 -25.18 -31.82
CA ALA A 439 7.05 -25.57 -30.41
C ALA A 439 5.63 -25.31 -29.92
N GLY A 440 4.86 -26.40 -29.80
CA GLY A 440 3.51 -26.42 -29.27
C GLY A 440 3.47 -25.79 -27.87
N GLY A 441 2.75 -24.68 -27.74
CA GLY A 441 2.47 -24.04 -26.47
C GLY A 441 1.64 -24.96 -25.60
N ARG A 442 2.29 -25.72 -24.71
CA ARG A 442 1.61 -26.47 -23.65
C ARG A 442 0.95 -25.47 -22.71
N ALA A 443 -0.34 -25.22 -22.94
CA ALA A 443 -1.22 -24.66 -21.93
C ALA A 443 -0.96 -25.39 -20.61
N ALA A 444 -0.84 -24.64 -19.51
CA ALA A 444 -0.67 -25.25 -18.19
C ALA A 444 -1.82 -26.24 -17.97
N THR A 445 -1.50 -27.53 -17.95
CA THR A 445 -2.52 -28.57 -17.82
C THR A 445 -3.29 -28.38 -16.51
N PRO A 446 -4.61 -28.64 -16.49
CA PRO A 446 -5.43 -28.51 -15.28
C PRO A 446 -4.86 -29.27 -14.08
N ALA A 447 -4.08 -30.34 -14.32
CA ALA A 447 -3.31 -31.06 -13.31
C ALA A 447 -2.29 -30.20 -12.55
N ARG A 448 -1.51 -29.35 -13.24
CA ARG A 448 -0.51 -28.47 -12.59
C ARG A 448 -1.17 -27.41 -11.72
N LEU A 449 -2.36 -26.96 -12.11
CA LEU A 449 -3.12 -26.02 -11.32
C LEU A 449 -3.67 -26.65 -10.05
N ARG A 450 -4.31 -27.82 -10.18
CA ARG A 450 -4.78 -28.60 -9.03
C ARG A 450 -3.66 -28.90 -8.04
N LEU A 451 -2.48 -29.25 -8.55
CA LEU A 451 -1.29 -29.47 -7.71
C LEU A 451 -0.84 -28.19 -6.99
N ALA A 452 -0.78 -27.05 -7.67
CA ALA A 452 -0.39 -25.78 -7.05
C ALA A 452 -1.39 -25.31 -5.98
N VAL A 453 -2.69 -25.48 -6.24
CA VAL A 453 -3.75 -25.19 -5.26
C VAL A 453 -3.67 -26.16 -4.09
N GLY A 454 -3.51 -27.46 -4.36
CA GLY A 454 -3.36 -28.49 -3.31
C GLY A 454 -2.14 -28.25 -2.43
N LEU A 455 -0.98 -27.91 -3.01
CA LEU A 455 0.22 -27.56 -2.26
C LEU A 455 0.04 -26.27 -1.45
N GLY A 456 -0.62 -25.25 -2.03
CA GLY A 456 -0.93 -24.00 -1.33
C GLY A 456 -1.82 -24.24 -0.11
N LEU A 457 -2.89 -25.03 -0.27
CA LEU A 457 -3.77 -25.42 0.82
C LEU A 457 -3.00 -26.24 1.87
N ALA A 458 -2.21 -27.24 1.46
CA ALA A 458 -1.43 -28.05 2.38
C ALA A 458 -0.43 -27.21 3.21
N VAL A 459 0.23 -26.22 2.60
CA VAL A 459 1.11 -25.30 3.32
C VAL A 459 0.33 -24.42 4.28
N VAL A 460 -0.83 -23.88 3.88
CA VAL A 460 -1.66 -23.04 4.74
C VAL A 460 -2.22 -23.83 5.93
N PHE A 461 -2.76 -25.02 5.69
CA PHE A 461 -3.26 -25.90 6.74
C PHE A 461 -2.14 -26.41 7.63
N GLY A 462 -1.00 -26.84 7.07
CA GLY A 462 0.14 -27.31 7.84
C GLY A 462 0.79 -26.21 8.68
N LEU A 463 0.90 -24.98 8.16
CA LEU A 463 1.38 -23.83 8.93
C LEU A 463 0.39 -23.43 10.02
N GLY A 464 -0.91 -23.44 9.70
CA GLY A 464 -1.99 -23.18 10.66
C GLY A 464 -1.96 -24.20 11.81
N ASP A 465 -1.86 -25.48 11.48
CA ASP A 465 -1.76 -26.57 12.46
C ASP A 465 -0.47 -26.47 13.29
N ALA A 466 0.67 -26.17 12.67
CA ALA A 466 1.91 -25.92 13.39
C ALA A 466 1.80 -24.73 14.37
N VAL A 467 1.16 -23.63 13.96
CA VAL A 467 0.91 -22.46 14.82
C VAL A 467 -0.04 -22.81 15.96
N VAL A 468 -1.09 -23.58 15.69
CA VAL A 468 -2.05 -24.05 16.71
C VAL A 468 -1.36 -24.98 17.71
N ASN A 469 -0.58 -25.95 17.24
CA ASN A 469 0.16 -26.88 18.09
C ASN A 469 1.20 -26.15 18.94
N LEU A 470 1.92 -25.20 18.35
CA LEU A 470 2.84 -24.33 19.08
C LEU A 470 2.07 -23.52 20.15
N ALA A 471 0.92 -22.94 19.81
CA ALA A 471 0.10 -22.18 20.74
C ALA A 471 -0.48 -23.02 21.88
N ALA A 472 -0.90 -24.26 21.60
CA ALA A 472 -1.42 -25.20 22.58
C ALA A 472 -0.37 -25.56 23.65
N GLY A 473 0.91 -25.62 23.25
CA GLY A 473 2.02 -25.81 24.19
C GLY A 473 2.28 -24.62 25.12
N HIS A 474 1.77 -23.42 24.79
CA HIS A 474 2.08 -22.17 25.50
C HIS A 474 0.89 -21.58 26.26
N SER A 475 -0.35 -21.92 25.90
CA SER A 475 -1.53 -21.47 26.64
C SER A 475 -2.66 -22.48 26.54
N ALA A 476 -3.22 -22.87 27.69
CA ALA A 476 -4.31 -23.85 27.79
C ALA A 476 -5.60 -23.42 27.04
N ALA A 477 -5.75 -22.14 26.72
CA ALA A 477 -6.97 -21.57 26.13
C ALA A 477 -6.81 -21.15 24.65
N GLY A 478 -5.69 -21.46 23.99
CA GLY A 478 -5.46 -21.07 22.59
C GLY A 478 -5.43 -19.55 22.34
N ARG A 479 -5.35 -18.72 23.39
CA ARG A 479 -5.37 -17.25 23.32
C ARG A 479 -4.23 -16.68 22.48
N VAL A 480 -3.13 -17.41 22.37
CA VAL A 480 -1.92 -16.96 21.67
C VAL A 480 -1.87 -17.29 20.18
N VAL A 481 -2.80 -18.12 19.66
CA VAL A 481 -2.78 -18.57 18.25
C VAL A 481 -2.75 -17.38 17.29
N GLY A 482 -3.63 -16.41 17.49
CA GLY A 482 -3.73 -15.25 16.62
C GLY A 482 -2.53 -14.30 16.73
N ALA A 483 -1.89 -14.22 17.90
CA ALA A 483 -0.69 -13.41 18.11
C ALA A 483 0.53 -14.03 17.41
N TYR A 484 0.69 -15.36 17.49
CA TYR A 484 1.70 -16.09 16.71
C TYR A 484 1.49 -15.87 15.21
N GLY A 485 0.26 -16.04 14.74
CA GLY A 485 -0.06 -15.85 13.33
C GLY A 485 0.20 -14.41 12.84
N THR A 486 -0.08 -13.41 13.67
CA THR A 486 0.25 -12.01 13.39
C THR A 486 1.75 -11.79 13.28
N LEU A 487 2.54 -12.34 14.21
CA LEU A 487 4.00 -12.25 14.18
C LEU A 487 4.57 -12.89 12.90
N VAL A 488 4.13 -14.10 12.57
CA VAL A 488 4.53 -14.80 11.34
C VAL A 488 4.15 -13.99 10.10
N GLY A 489 2.95 -13.42 10.06
CA GLY A 489 2.48 -12.57 8.96
C GLY A 489 3.35 -11.33 8.77
N VAL A 490 3.69 -10.63 9.86
CA VAL A 490 4.56 -9.44 9.83
C VAL A 490 5.97 -9.79 9.33
N VAL A 491 6.56 -10.86 9.88
CA VAL A 491 7.90 -11.32 9.45
C VAL A 491 7.90 -11.71 7.97
N THR A 492 6.88 -12.44 7.53
CA THR A 492 6.72 -12.87 6.13
C THR A 492 6.58 -11.68 5.20
N LEU A 493 5.79 -10.66 5.57
CA LEU A 493 5.65 -9.42 4.80
C LEU A 493 7.00 -8.71 4.63
N VAL A 494 7.76 -8.52 5.72
CA VAL A 494 9.06 -7.83 5.68
C VAL A 494 10.08 -8.62 4.87
N ALA A 495 10.15 -9.94 5.04
CA ALA A 495 11.03 -10.81 4.27
C ALA A 495 10.69 -10.78 2.77
N TRP A 496 9.40 -10.85 2.43
CA TRP A 496 8.92 -10.73 1.05
C TRP A 496 9.25 -9.36 0.45
N ALA A 497 9.06 -8.27 1.20
CA ALA A 497 9.44 -6.92 0.78
C ALA A 497 10.95 -6.81 0.50
N GLY A 498 11.78 -7.42 1.35
CA GLY A 498 13.22 -7.53 1.14
C GLY A 498 13.56 -8.27 -0.16
N HIS A 499 12.91 -9.41 -0.41
CA HIS A 499 13.11 -10.19 -1.63
C HIS A 499 12.71 -9.42 -2.90
N VAL A 500 11.53 -8.79 -2.91
CA VAL A 500 11.04 -8.00 -4.05
C VAL A 500 12.02 -6.86 -4.36
N THR A 501 12.43 -6.11 -3.34
CA THR A 501 13.36 -4.98 -3.53
C THR A 501 14.76 -5.42 -3.93
N ALA A 502 15.25 -6.57 -3.44
CA ALA A 502 16.52 -7.16 -3.86
C ALA A 502 16.50 -7.59 -5.33
N ARG A 503 15.43 -8.27 -5.75
CA ARG A 503 15.24 -8.72 -7.13
C ARG A 503 15.23 -7.53 -8.10
N ASP A 504 14.52 -6.47 -7.75
CA ASP A 504 14.48 -5.28 -8.58
C ASP A 504 15.84 -4.58 -8.69
N ARG A 505 16.66 -4.63 -7.63
CA ARG A 505 18.03 -4.14 -7.66
C ARG A 505 18.91 -4.97 -8.61
N GLY A 506 18.80 -6.30 -8.57
CA GLY A 506 19.54 -7.19 -9.47
C GLY A 506 19.22 -6.97 -10.94
N LEU A 507 17.95 -6.66 -11.26
CA LEU A 507 17.55 -6.31 -12.62
C LEU A 507 18.18 -4.99 -13.10
N ARG A 508 18.36 -3.99 -12.22
CA ARG A 508 19.04 -2.73 -12.57
C ARG A 508 20.52 -2.93 -12.86
N THR A 509 21.20 -3.72 -12.04
CA THR A 509 22.62 -4.02 -12.27
C THR A 509 22.84 -4.80 -13.55
N ALA A 510 21.92 -5.72 -13.90
CA ALA A 510 21.99 -6.51 -15.13
C ALA A 510 21.65 -5.69 -16.39
N ALA A 511 20.74 -4.72 -16.30
CA ALA A 511 20.37 -3.83 -17.40
C ALA A 511 21.46 -2.80 -17.77
N GLY A 512 22.61 -2.82 -17.08
CA GLY A 512 23.76 -1.97 -17.41
C GLY A 512 23.47 -0.49 -17.21
N ASP A 513 22.88 -0.13 -16.06
CA ASP A 513 22.55 1.27 -15.72
C ASP A 513 23.76 2.19 -16.01
N PRO A 514 23.69 3.03 -17.07
CA PRO A 514 24.81 3.84 -17.54
C PRO A 514 25.35 4.79 -16.47
N LEU A 515 24.52 5.11 -15.47
CA LEU A 515 24.89 5.95 -14.32
C LEU A 515 25.90 5.26 -13.40
N ALA A 516 25.88 3.92 -13.29
CA ALA A 516 26.88 3.18 -12.53
C ALA A 516 28.26 3.18 -13.23
N ARG A 517 28.30 3.47 -14.55
CA ARG A 517 29.55 3.56 -15.32
C ARG A 517 30.23 4.92 -15.19
N LYS A 518 29.49 5.98 -14.84
CA LYS A 518 30.04 7.36 -14.72
C LYS A 518 30.74 7.65 -13.39
N SER A 519 30.59 6.82 -12.36
CA SER A 519 31.26 7.02 -11.07
C SER A 519 32.66 6.41 -10.95
N ASN A 520 33.23 5.87 -12.03
CA ASN A 520 34.62 5.39 -12.01
C ASN A 520 35.47 6.00 -13.16
N PRO A 521 35.76 7.31 -13.12
CA PRO A 521 36.57 7.97 -14.15
C PRO A 521 38.09 7.72 -14.05
N GLY A 522 38.56 6.84 -13.15
CA GLY A 522 39.98 6.80 -12.75
C GLY A 522 40.78 5.53 -13.10
N ARG A 523 40.26 4.59 -13.89
CA ARG A 523 40.99 3.35 -14.21
C ARG A 523 41.27 3.21 -15.71
N THR A 524 41.98 4.20 -16.25
CA THR A 524 42.76 4.02 -17.48
C THR A 524 44.06 3.32 -17.10
N SER A 525 44.26 2.14 -17.68
CA SER A 525 45.50 1.36 -17.70
C SER A 525 46.70 2.21 -18.09
N GLY A 526 47.69 2.27 -17.21
CA GLY A 526 49.10 2.38 -17.56
C GLY A 526 49.74 1.01 -17.57
#